data_AF-A0AAP9SZS0-F1
#
_entry.id   AF-A0AAP9SZS0-F1
#
_cell.length_a   1.000
_cell.length_b   1.000
_cell.length_c   1.000
_cell.angle_alpha   90.00
_cell.angle_beta   90.00
_cell.angle_gamma   90.00
#
_symmetry.space_group_name_H-M   'P 1'
#
loop_
_entity.id
_entity.type
_entity.pdbx_description
1 polymer ?
#
loop_
_entity_poly.entity_id
_entity_poly.type
_entity_poly.pdbx_seq_one_letter_code
_entity_poly.pdbx_strand_id
1 'polypeptide(L)'
;MTSSSTLSLPPGHKTERHLSDIADIEQSPWFDADWYMMQYPDVAVSGMSPAQHYLLLGEAWGRKAGPRFDAEYYRNQHQDIAKAGVSPLLHFTRNGEKEGRMPVDLLAHQIEDLLWQQAGTSTQLSTLNGLLTHQDPWEVSYAAWALGRWYAWQGEWQRCAEVLSRRHQLHDIKPATAAPCLLEVEALINDGQLVESWQRIQQLMAVFPDYPDTYLALANLLAVQAAAQAGGAATPPASSQAHALTEQFRLRHINALFSRANHYPLVLKDANQPLTLDNLTHENTAEARSSARESGELVSVIVPLFNAEAHLATALRSLAAQSYANIEVIVVDDASTDDSLAVARAFSQQDSRFRVLTQPTNQGAYAARNRGLAAAKGAFITVHDSDDWSHPQKLEVQVAGLESKPEWQACFSDWVRCSTEMLFTRWRVEAMDGWIYRNTSSFMFRRKVFETLGFWDVVRVDADAEYFQRFTTAFGAKSFGGVKRGVPLAFGRSLPTSLSQAGPTHLVTQFNGVRSDYRYAAAQWHESAEQPSDLYLPANPDVRPFPAPAANLPG
;
A
#
# COMPACT_ATOMS: atom_id res chain seq x y z
N MET A 1 46.10 30.92 32.02
CA MET A 1 45.64 29.69 32.71
C MET A 1 44.21 29.90 33.14
N THR A 2 43.26 29.47 32.33
CA THR A 2 41.85 29.34 32.68
C THR A 2 41.42 28.01 32.08
N SER A 3 41.17 27.05 32.97
CA SER A 3 40.86 25.66 32.65
C SER A 3 39.50 25.57 31.96
N SER A 4 39.49 25.10 30.71
CA SER A 4 38.30 24.54 30.08
C SER A 4 37.99 23.23 30.79
N SER A 5 36.99 23.24 31.67
CA SER A 5 36.44 22.02 32.27
C SER A 5 35.46 21.41 31.27
N THR A 6 35.95 20.52 30.40
CA THR A 6 35.10 19.59 29.66
C THR A 6 34.43 18.65 30.67
N LEU A 7 33.11 18.73 30.78
CA LEU A 7 32.31 17.78 31.57
C LEU A 7 32.53 16.37 31.00
N SER A 8 33.28 15.52 31.70
CA SER A 8 33.51 14.14 31.29
C SER A 8 32.29 13.28 31.63
N LEU A 9 31.65 12.68 30.62
CA LEU A 9 30.63 11.65 30.82
C LEU A 9 31.26 10.38 31.44
N PRO A 10 30.57 9.66 32.34
CA PRO A 10 31.12 8.49 33.01
C PRO A 10 31.40 7.34 32.01
N PRO A 11 32.47 6.53 32.23
CA PRO A 11 32.92 5.56 31.23
C PRO A 11 32.18 4.22 31.32
N GLY A 12 31.81 3.67 30.16
CA GLY A 12 31.24 2.34 29.94
C GLY A 12 30.22 2.36 28.80
N HIS A 13 29.92 1.22 28.14
CA HIS A 13 29.05 0.99 26.95
C HIS A 13 27.93 2.00 26.56
N LYS A 14 27.44 2.83 27.48
CA LYS A 14 26.62 4.02 27.24
C LYS A 14 27.36 5.16 26.52
N THR A 15 28.67 5.35 26.73
CA THR A 15 29.43 6.47 26.14
C THR A 15 29.54 6.36 24.61
N GLU A 16 29.77 5.16 24.06
CA GLU A 16 29.81 4.94 22.60
C GLU A 16 28.43 5.07 21.96
N ARG A 17 27.37 4.55 22.60
CA ARG A 17 25.98 4.76 22.12
C ARG A 17 25.59 6.22 22.12
N HIS A 18 25.93 6.98 23.16
CA HIS A 18 25.65 8.42 23.22
C HIS A 18 26.36 9.19 22.10
N LEU A 19 27.62 8.85 21.78
CA LEU A 19 28.34 9.48 20.67
C LEU A 19 27.70 9.16 19.31
N SER A 20 27.27 7.91 19.10
CA SER A 20 26.51 7.52 17.89
C SER A 20 25.16 8.23 17.80
N ASP A 21 24.43 8.34 18.90
CA ASP A 21 23.13 9.00 18.95
C ASP A 21 23.24 10.52 18.71
N ILE A 22 24.29 11.17 19.22
CA ILE A 22 24.61 12.58 18.91
C ILE A 22 24.87 12.74 17.42
N ALA A 23 25.69 11.88 16.83
CA ALA A 23 26.01 11.95 15.40
C ALA A 23 24.75 11.74 14.53
N ASP A 24 23.87 10.82 14.92
CA ASP A 24 22.59 10.59 14.25
C ASP A 24 21.68 11.83 14.33
N ILE A 25 21.67 12.54 15.45
CA ILE A 25 20.92 13.80 15.60
C ILE A 25 21.53 14.92 14.76
N GLU A 26 22.86 15.09 14.77
CA GLU A 26 23.55 16.10 13.95
C GLU A 26 23.33 15.90 12.45
N GLN A 27 23.18 14.65 12.01
CA GLN A 27 22.92 14.30 10.62
C GLN A 27 21.42 14.22 10.29
N SER A 28 20.56 14.33 11.29
CA SER A 28 19.12 14.20 11.08
C SER A 28 18.59 15.42 10.34
N PRO A 29 17.83 15.26 9.25
CA PRO A 29 17.17 16.38 8.57
C PRO A 29 16.07 17.03 9.43
N TRP A 30 15.77 16.44 10.59
CA TRP A 30 14.75 16.85 11.54
C TRP A 30 15.30 17.66 12.70
N PHE A 31 16.63 17.77 12.81
CA PHE A 31 17.31 18.63 13.77
C PHE A 31 17.90 19.85 13.06
N ASP A 32 17.45 21.04 13.46
CA ASP A 32 17.92 22.30 12.88
C ASP A 32 18.81 22.98 13.91
N ALA A 33 20.13 22.78 13.79
CA ALA A 33 21.10 23.25 14.78
C ALA A 33 21.11 24.79 14.90
N ASP A 34 21.01 25.49 13.78
CA ASP A 34 21.01 26.96 13.75
C ASP A 34 19.73 27.50 14.41
N TRP A 35 18.57 26.94 14.05
CA TRP A 35 17.31 27.29 14.70
C TRP A 35 17.34 26.97 16.19
N TYR A 36 17.83 25.78 16.55
CA TYR A 36 17.90 25.32 17.94
C TYR A 36 18.73 26.28 18.80
N MET A 37 19.89 26.70 18.29
CA MET A 37 20.73 27.70 18.96
C MET A 37 20.06 29.07 19.06
N MET A 38 19.33 29.49 18.02
CA MET A 38 18.59 30.77 18.05
C MET A 38 17.45 30.76 19.06
N GLN A 39 16.77 29.62 19.23
CA GLN A 39 15.66 29.49 20.18
C GLN A 39 16.12 29.27 21.63
N TYR A 40 17.27 28.63 21.81
CA TYR A 40 17.76 28.19 23.11
C TYR A 40 19.14 28.78 23.41
N PRO A 41 19.20 30.02 23.92
CA PRO A 41 20.47 30.71 24.18
C PRO A 41 21.37 30.00 25.20
N ASP A 42 20.81 29.13 26.05
CA ASP A 42 21.56 28.36 27.04
C ASP A 42 22.51 27.33 26.41
N VAL A 43 22.25 26.91 25.17
CA VAL A 43 23.17 26.08 24.38
C VAL A 43 24.54 26.75 24.30
N ALA A 44 24.57 28.06 24.04
CA ALA A 44 25.81 28.81 23.88
C ALA A 44 26.63 28.89 25.19
N VAL A 45 25.97 28.92 26.35
CA VAL A 45 26.68 28.97 27.66
C VAL A 45 27.04 27.59 28.20
N SER A 46 26.42 26.52 27.68
CA SER A 46 26.68 25.14 28.12
C SER A 46 28.03 24.59 27.65
N GLY A 47 28.58 25.11 26.56
CA GLY A 47 29.77 24.57 25.89
C GLY A 47 29.54 23.25 25.13
N MET A 48 28.29 22.77 25.05
CA MET A 48 27.91 21.58 24.27
C MET A 48 27.64 21.94 22.81
N SER A 49 27.79 20.98 21.89
CA SER A 49 27.18 21.13 20.55
C SER A 49 25.65 21.21 20.67
N PRO A 50 24.94 21.80 19.70
CA PRO A 50 23.47 21.86 19.74
C PRO A 50 22.82 20.49 19.88
N ALA A 51 23.33 19.47 19.18
CA ALA A 51 22.82 18.11 19.26
C ALA A 51 23.13 17.42 20.60
N GLN A 52 24.34 17.65 21.14
CA GLN A 52 24.68 17.21 22.49
C GLN A 52 23.74 17.82 23.53
N HIS A 53 23.51 19.13 23.43
CA HIS A 53 22.59 19.84 24.30
C HIS A 53 21.17 19.31 24.19
N TYR A 54 20.69 19.10 22.96
CA TYR A 54 19.36 18.56 22.70
C TYR A 54 19.18 17.17 23.30
N LEU A 55 20.08 16.22 23.03
CA LEU A 55 19.96 14.84 23.51
C LEU A 55 20.07 14.75 25.05
N LEU A 56 20.99 15.49 25.66
CA LEU A 56 21.28 15.36 27.09
C LEU A 56 20.33 16.18 27.98
N LEU A 57 19.83 17.31 27.49
CA LEU A 57 19.03 18.26 28.28
C LEU A 57 17.72 18.62 27.57
N GLY A 58 17.80 18.99 26.29
CA GLY A 58 16.68 19.54 25.53
C GLY A 58 15.46 18.62 25.49
N GLU A 59 15.64 17.34 25.16
CA GLU A 59 14.54 16.37 25.10
C GLU A 59 13.85 16.20 26.46
N ALA A 60 14.62 16.10 27.54
CA ALA A 60 14.07 15.98 28.89
C ALA A 60 13.24 17.22 29.28
N TRP A 61 13.57 18.38 28.72
CA TRP A 61 12.85 19.64 28.94
C TRP A 61 11.74 19.93 27.92
N GLY A 62 11.43 19.00 27.01
CA GLY A 62 10.38 19.19 26.02
C GLY A 62 10.74 20.16 24.89
N ARG A 63 12.03 20.43 24.67
CA ARG A 63 12.45 21.35 23.60
C ARG A 63 12.24 20.74 22.22
N LYS A 64 11.91 21.60 21.25
CA LYS A 64 11.79 21.21 19.85
C LYS A 64 13.18 21.02 19.26
N ALA A 65 13.35 20.00 18.41
CA ALA A 65 14.58 19.76 17.67
C ALA A 65 14.79 20.76 16.52
N GLY A 66 13.70 21.42 16.12
CA GLY A 66 13.64 22.38 15.04
C GLY A 66 12.18 22.80 14.83
N PRO A 67 11.89 23.65 13.84
CA PRO A 67 10.51 24.00 13.49
C PRO A 67 9.70 22.77 12.99
N ARG A 68 10.41 21.69 12.64
CA ARG A 68 9.87 20.50 11.96
C ARG A 68 9.68 19.27 12.85
N PHE A 69 10.11 19.35 14.11
CA PHE A 69 10.02 18.23 15.04
C PHE A 69 9.84 18.72 16.47
N ASP A 70 8.68 18.41 17.03
CA ASP A 70 8.28 18.73 18.38
C ASP A 70 8.31 17.46 19.24
N ALA A 71 9.36 17.31 20.05
CA ALA A 71 9.59 16.12 20.86
C ALA A 71 8.56 15.95 21.99
N GLU A 72 7.96 17.04 22.47
CA GLU A 72 6.89 16.98 23.46
C GLU A 72 5.60 16.49 22.81
N TYR A 73 5.20 17.10 21.69
CA TYR A 73 4.07 16.64 20.89
C TYR A 73 4.21 15.15 20.53
N TYR A 74 5.36 14.75 19.97
CA TYR A 74 5.58 13.38 19.53
C TYR A 74 5.45 12.36 20.67
N ARG A 75 5.96 12.67 21.87
CA ARG A 75 5.80 11.80 23.04
C ARG A 75 4.36 11.71 23.51
N ASN A 76 3.64 12.83 23.51
CA ASN A 76 2.26 12.89 23.94
C ASN A 76 1.35 12.08 23.00
N GLN A 77 1.62 12.09 21.69
CA GLN A 77 0.88 11.31 20.71
C GLN A 77 1.25 9.81 20.71
N HIS A 78 2.46 9.46 21.18
CA HIS A 78 2.99 8.10 21.07
C HIS A 78 3.39 7.52 22.42
N GLN A 79 2.40 7.02 23.17
CA GLN A 79 2.60 6.47 24.50
C GLN A 79 3.53 5.26 24.55
N ASP A 80 3.63 4.48 23.46
CA ASP A 80 4.57 3.38 23.32
C ASP A 80 6.02 3.86 23.42
N ILE A 81 6.33 5.00 22.81
CA ILE A 81 7.66 5.63 22.85
C ILE A 81 7.94 6.22 24.23
N ALA A 82 6.92 6.89 24.80
CA ALA A 82 7.01 7.44 26.15
C ALA A 82 7.31 6.35 27.19
N LYS A 83 6.62 5.19 27.10
CA LYS A 83 6.84 4.04 27.98
C LYS A 83 8.18 3.35 27.75
N ALA A 84 8.64 3.29 26.50
CA ALA A 84 9.93 2.70 26.14
C ALA A 84 11.13 3.57 26.56
N GLY A 85 10.92 4.86 26.88
CA GLY A 85 11.98 5.79 27.27
C GLY A 85 13.00 6.06 26.16
N VAL A 86 12.59 5.93 24.90
CA VAL A 86 13.43 6.15 23.72
C VAL A 86 13.36 7.63 23.31
N SER A 87 14.48 8.21 22.84
CA SER A 87 14.52 9.55 22.27
C SER A 87 13.48 9.69 21.14
N PRO A 88 12.56 10.67 21.21
CA PRO A 88 11.55 10.91 20.18
C PRO A 88 12.14 11.14 18.80
N LEU A 89 13.17 12.00 18.71
CA LEU A 89 13.79 12.37 17.44
C LEU A 89 14.51 11.19 16.80
N LEU A 90 15.26 10.42 17.59
CA LEU A 90 15.94 9.23 17.10
C LEU A 90 14.95 8.13 16.72
N HIS A 91 13.89 7.94 17.49
CA HIS A 91 12.83 7.02 17.13
C HIS A 91 12.20 7.41 15.79
N PHE A 92 11.85 8.68 15.63
CA PHE A 92 11.22 9.17 14.42
C PHE A 92 12.13 9.02 13.19
N THR A 93 13.39 9.44 13.32
CA THR A 93 14.40 9.33 12.26
C THR A 93 14.64 7.87 11.84
N ARG A 94 14.67 6.93 12.79
CA ARG A 94 14.97 5.52 12.51
C ARG A 94 13.74 4.75 11.98
N ASN A 95 12.58 5.01 12.60
CA ASN A 95 11.35 4.22 12.41
C ASN A 95 10.13 5.10 12.14
N GLY A 96 9.88 6.12 12.96
CA GLY A 96 8.59 6.82 12.97
C GLY A 96 8.20 7.48 11.65
N GLU A 97 9.16 7.96 10.86
CA GLU A 97 8.89 8.47 9.51
C GLU A 97 8.32 7.38 8.59
N LYS A 98 8.90 6.17 8.64
CA LYS A 98 8.41 5.00 7.86
C LYS A 98 7.07 4.49 8.37
N GLU A 99 6.76 4.74 9.64
CA GLU A 99 5.49 4.42 10.26
C GLU A 99 4.41 5.48 9.98
N GLY A 100 4.75 6.60 9.32
CA GLY A 100 3.82 7.68 9.02
C GLY A 100 3.42 8.51 10.25
N ARG A 101 4.20 8.45 11.34
CA ARG A 101 3.93 9.22 12.56
C ARG A 101 4.12 10.72 12.29
N MET A 102 3.31 11.57 12.92
CA MET A 102 3.42 13.01 12.73
C MET A 102 4.46 13.60 13.70
N PRO A 103 5.48 14.34 13.21
CA PRO A 103 6.55 14.88 14.04
C PRO A 103 6.20 16.21 14.73
N VAL A 104 5.11 16.86 14.31
CA VAL A 104 4.71 18.19 14.77
C VAL A 104 3.19 18.31 14.68
N ASP A 105 2.61 19.14 15.56
CA ASP A 105 1.19 19.45 15.52
C ASP A 105 0.88 20.41 14.37
N LEU A 106 0.01 19.99 13.46
CA LEU A 106 -0.48 20.82 12.35
C LEU A 106 -2.01 20.90 12.42
N LEU A 107 -2.54 22.11 12.36
CA LEU A 107 -3.98 22.33 12.27
C LEU A 107 -4.55 21.67 11.01
N ALA A 108 -3.84 21.74 9.88
CA ALA A 108 -4.26 21.07 8.65
C ALA A 108 -4.46 19.55 8.84
N HIS A 109 -3.60 18.89 9.64
CA HIS A 109 -3.74 17.46 9.94
C HIS A 109 -4.98 17.18 10.78
N GLN A 110 -5.20 17.96 11.85
CA GLN A 110 -6.38 17.82 12.72
C GLN A 110 -7.70 18.01 11.94
N ILE A 111 -7.74 18.98 11.03
CA ILE A 111 -8.92 19.27 10.21
C ILE A 111 -9.13 18.19 9.15
N GLU A 112 -8.05 17.62 8.61
CA GLU A 112 -8.13 16.50 7.67
C GLU A 112 -8.78 15.26 8.30
N ASP A 113 -8.43 14.90 9.53
CA ASP A 113 -9.03 13.75 10.22
C ASP A 113 -10.56 13.91 10.36
N LEU A 114 -11.02 15.11 10.72
CA LEU A 114 -12.44 15.44 10.78
C LEU A 114 -13.12 15.41 9.41
N LEU A 115 -12.40 15.84 8.36
CA LEU A 115 -12.89 15.83 6.99
C LEU A 115 -13.16 14.40 6.51
N TRP A 116 -12.23 13.46 6.74
CA TRP A 116 -12.39 12.05 6.35
C TRP A 116 -13.45 11.31 7.15
N GLN A 117 -13.67 11.72 8.41
CA GLN A 117 -14.83 11.28 9.21
C GLN A 117 -16.17 11.85 8.72
N GLN A 118 -16.16 12.73 7.72
CA GLN A 118 -17.30 13.47 7.17
C GLN A 118 -18.01 14.33 8.23
N ALA A 119 -17.28 14.78 9.25
CA ALA A 119 -17.78 15.64 10.30
C ALA A 119 -17.66 17.10 9.88
N GLY A 120 -18.78 17.76 9.56
CA GLY A 120 -18.78 19.19 9.22
C GLY A 120 -17.98 19.52 7.96
N THR A 121 -18.12 18.71 6.91
CA THR A 121 -17.35 18.77 5.66
C THR A 121 -17.16 20.18 5.10
N SER A 122 -18.22 21.00 5.05
CA SER A 122 -18.13 22.38 4.54
C SER A 122 -17.23 23.27 5.39
N THR A 123 -17.35 23.19 6.71
CA THR A 123 -16.51 23.91 7.67
C THR A 123 -15.04 23.49 7.53
N GLN A 124 -14.81 22.19 7.37
CA GLN A 124 -13.46 21.61 7.34
C GLN A 124 -12.75 21.99 6.04
N LEU A 125 -13.47 21.92 4.90
CA LEU A 125 -12.97 22.43 3.63
C LEU A 125 -12.70 23.93 3.67
N SER A 126 -13.59 24.73 4.27
CA SER A 126 -13.36 26.17 4.41
C SER A 126 -12.10 26.47 5.23
N THR A 127 -11.88 25.72 6.31
CA THR A 127 -10.71 25.88 7.19
C THR A 127 -9.42 25.52 6.45
N LEU A 128 -9.39 24.36 5.78
CA LEU A 128 -8.22 23.94 5.00
C LEU A 128 -7.90 24.91 3.86
N ASN A 129 -8.92 25.44 3.17
CA ASN A 129 -8.68 26.45 2.13
C ASN A 129 -8.10 27.74 2.71
N GLY A 130 -8.49 28.15 3.91
CA GLY A 130 -7.87 29.28 4.61
C GLY A 130 -6.39 29.05 4.91
N LEU A 131 -6.02 27.83 5.30
CA LEU A 131 -4.65 27.44 5.60
C LEU A 131 -3.70 27.47 4.39
N LEU A 132 -4.22 27.50 3.15
CA LEU A 132 -3.39 27.68 1.95
C LEU A 132 -2.67 29.04 1.90
N THR A 133 -3.05 30.00 2.75
CA THR A 133 -2.42 31.32 2.87
C THR A 133 -1.70 31.52 4.21
N HIS A 134 -1.51 30.44 4.97
CA HIS A 134 -0.85 30.49 6.27
C HIS A 134 0.63 30.91 6.15
N GLN A 135 1.17 31.54 7.20
CA GLN A 135 2.57 31.99 7.20
C GLN A 135 3.57 30.83 7.33
N ASP A 136 3.15 29.73 7.96
CA ASP A 136 3.92 28.50 8.05
C ASP A 136 3.79 27.67 6.75
N PRO A 137 4.88 27.49 5.97
CA PRO A 137 4.88 26.66 4.77
C PRO A 137 4.40 25.23 4.99
N TRP A 138 4.57 24.66 6.18
CA TRP A 138 4.15 23.29 6.48
C TRP A 138 2.64 23.15 6.56
N GLU A 139 1.97 24.12 7.20
CA GLU A 139 0.51 24.20 7.22
C GLU A 139 -0.04 24.34 5.79
N VAL A 140 0.54 25.23 4.98
CA VAL A 140 0.15 25.42 3.57
C VAL A 140 0.32 24.12 2.79
N SER A 141 1.49 23.48 2.93
CA SER A 141 1.84 22.24 2.23
C SER A 141 0.88 21.12 2.59
N TYR A 142 0.63 20.91 3.89
CA TYR A 142 -0.23 19.85 4.38
C TYR A 142 -1.70 20.10 4.05
N ALA A 143 -2.17 21.35 4.14
CA ALA A 143 -3.52 21.72 3.72
C ALA A 143 -3.75 21.46 2.21
N ALA A 144 -2.78 21.82 1.36
CA ALA A 144 -2.83 21.50 -0.06
C ALA A 144 -2.88 19.99 -0.32
N TRP A 145 -2.12 19.20 0.45
CA TRP A 145 -2.13 17.75 0.36
C TRP A 145 -3.48 17.14 0.78
N ALA A 146 -4.05 17.59 1.90
CA ALA A 146 -5.36 17.17 2.41
C ALA A 146 -6.47 17.49 1.40
N LEU A 147 -6.53 18.75 0.94
CA LEU A 147 -7.50 19.19 -0.07
C LEU A 147 -7.35 18.44 -1.39
N GLY A 148 -6.11 18.24 -1.86
CA GLY A 148 -5.83 17.50 -3.08
C GLY A 148 -6.38 16.09 -3.01
N ARG A 149 -6.13 15.37 -1.91
CA ARG A 149 -6.69 14.01 -1.71
C ARG A 149 -8.21 14.01 -1.67
N TRP A 150 -8.82 14.99 -1.00
CA TRP A 150 -10.27 15.12 -0.93
C TRP A 150 -10.89 15.39 -2.31
N TYR A 151 -10.37 16.36 -3.06
CA TYR A 151 -10.88 16.70 -4.39
C TYR A 151 -10.68 15.56 -5.39
N ALA A 152 -9.54 14.85 -5.34
CA ALA A 152 -9.34 13.64 -6.13
C ALA A 152 -10.38 12.56 -5.79
N TRP A 153 -10.69 12.36 -4.51
CA TRP A 153 -11.73 11.41 -4.09
C TRP A 153 -13.13 11.79 -4.62
N GLN A 154 -13.43 13.08 -4.73
CA GLN A 154 -14.67 13.60 -5.33
C GLN A 154 -14.66 13.60 -6.87
N GLY A 155 -13.53 13.29 -7.52
CA GLY A 155 -13.35 13.43 -8.96
C GLY A 155 -13.21 14.88 -9.45
N GLU A 156 -12.96 15.84 -8.55
CA GLU A 156 -12.76 17.25 -8.85
C GLU A 156 -11.29 17.52 -9.26
N TRP A 157 -10.89 16.97 -10.41
CA TRP A 157 -9.49 16.93 -10.84
C TRP A 157 -8.84 18.30 -11.04
N GLN A 158 -9.57 19.27 -11.62
CA GLN A 158 -9.07 20.64 -11.77
C GLN A 158 -8.70 21.26 -10.41
N ARG A 159 -9.60 21.18 -9.42
CA ARG A 159 -9.38 21.73 -8.07
C ARG A 159 -8.24 21.00 -7.36
N CYS A 160 -8.11 19.70 -7.57
CA CYS A 160 -6.99 18.92 -7.06
C CYS A 160 -5.65 19.45 -7.59
N ALA A 161 -5.53 19.63 -8.91
CA ALA A 161 -4.32 20.19 -9.52
C ALA A 161 -4.02 21.61 -9.01
N GLU A 162 -5.04 22.47 -8.91
CA GLU A 162 -4.90 23.85 -8.45
C GLU A 162 -4.32 23.94 -7.03
N VAL A 163 -4.85 23.18 -6.07
CA VAL A 163 -4.34 23.24 -4.68
C VAL A 163 -2.95 22.63 -4.55
N LEU A 164 -2.66 21.54 -5.27
CA LEU A 164 -1.34 20.90 -5.21
C LEU A 164 -0.24 21.75 -5.85
N SER A 165 -0.56 22.52 -6.89
CA SER A 165 0.39 23.42 -7.55
C SER A 165 1.01 24.46 -6.61
N ARG A 166 0.30 24.83 -5.53
CA ARG A 166 0.79 25.78 -4.50
C ARG A 166 2.10 25.33 -3.87
N ARG A 167 2.31 24.01 -3.80
CA ARG A 167 3.51 23.41 -3.21
C ARG A 167 4.78 23.75 -3.99
N HIS A 168 4.69 24.15 -5.26
CA HIS A 168 5.86 24.51 -6.08
C HIS A 168 6.56 25.78 -5.60
N GLN A 169 5.87 26.62 -4.83
CA GLN A 169 6.39 27.90 -4.34
C GLN A 169 7.00 27.80 -2.93
N LEU A 170 7.01 26.61 -2.34
CA LEU A 170 7.44 26.38 -0.98
C LEU A 170 8.86 25.79 -0.97
N HIS A 171 9.76 26.37 -0.16
CA HIS A 171 11.17 25.96 -0.10
C HIS A 171 11.43 24.77 0.85
N ASP A 172 10.41 24.30 1.58
CA ASP A 172 10.47 23.16 2.51
C ASP A 172 9.06 22.54 2.66
N ILE A 173 8.83 21.36 2.06
CA ILE A 173 7.47 20.77 1.89
C ILE A 173 7.30 19.40 2.54
N LYS A 174 6.12 19.18 3.14
CA LYS A 174 5.65 17.85 3.59
C LYS A 174 4.28 17.48 2.99
N PRO A 175 4.00 16.19 2.76
CA PRO A 175 4.90 15.06 2.97
C PRO A 175 6.08 15.12 1.98
N ALA A 176 7.28 14.76 2.44
CA ALA A 176 8.51 14.77 1.64
C ALA A 176 8.60 13.52 0.75
N THR A 177 7.43 13.00 0.36
CA THR A 177 7.29 11.83 -0.47
C THR A 177 6.93 12.28 -1.88
N ALA A 178 7.05 11.37 -2.83
CA ALA A 178 6.63 11.61 -4.20
C ALA A 178 5.09 11.75 -4.34
N ALA A 179 4.31 11.35 -3.33
CA ALA A 179 2.86 11.17 -3.46
C ALA A 179 2.05 12.43 -3.77
N PRO A 180 2.35 13.64 -3.23
CA PRO A 180 1.66 14.86 -3.64
C PRO A 180 1.93 15.20 -5.11
N CYS A 181 3.17 15.03 -5.57
CA CYS A 181 3.52 15.28 -6.97
C CYS A 181 2.89 14.24 -7.90
N LEU A 182 2.89 12.96 -7.51
CA LEU A 182 2.18 11.92 -8.27
C LEU A 182 0.66 12.18 -8.31
N LEU A 183 0.05 12.67 -7.22
CA LEU A 183 -1.36 13.04 -7.23
C LEU A 183 -1.64 14.23 -8.15
N GLU A 184 -0.73 15.20 -8.19
CA GLU A 184 -0.83 16.32 -9.12
C GLU A 184 -0.71 15.84 -10.57
N VAL A 185 0.21 14.92 -10.87
CA VAL A 185 0.32 14.26 -12.18
C VAL A 185 -0.98 13.56 -12.55
N GLU A 186 -1.58 12.81 -11.63
CA GLU A 186 -2.87 12.13 -11.82
C GLU A 186 -3.99 13.14 -12.10
N ALA A 187 -4.05 14.22 -11.33
CA ALA A 187 -5.05 15.28 -11.50
C ALA A 187 -4.91 15.98 -12.86
N LEU A 188 -3.69 16.35 -13.26
CA LEU A 188 -3.42 16.98 -14.55
C LEU A 188 -3.75 16.05 -15.73
N ILE A 189 -3.51 14.75 -15.62
CA ILE A 189 -3.90 13.76 -16.65
C ILE A 189 -5.44 13.73 -16.78
N ASN A 190 -6.16 13.62 -15.66
CA ASN A 190 -7.61 13.53 -15.68
C ASN A 190 -8.29 14.85 -16.10
N ASP A 191 -7.66 15.99 -15.84
CA ASP A 191 -8.11 17.31 -16.28
C ASP A 191 -7.76 17.62 -17.75
N GLY A 192 -6.90 16.80 -18.38
CA GLY A 192 -6.46 16.99 -19.78
C GLY A 192 -5.29 17.94 -19.98
N GLN A 193 -4.63 18.39 -18.89
CA GLN A 193 -3.43 19.23 -18.90
C GLN A 193 -2.17 18.37 -19.11
N LEU A 194 -2.05 17.77 -20.30
CA LEU A 194 -1.05 16.73 -20.58
C LEU A 194 0.41 17.25 -20.63
N VAL A 195 0.62 18.51 -21.04
CA VAL A 195 1.97 19.11 -21.12
C VAL A 195 2.49 19.38 -19.71
N GLU A 196 1.65 19.96 -18.86
CA GLU A 196 1.93 20.23 -17.45
C GLU A 196 2.17 18.91 -16.71
N SER A 197 1.36 17.89 -16.97
CA SER A 197 1.55 16.54 -16.42
C SER A 197 2.92 15.97 -16.79
N TRP A 198 3.32 16.04 -18.06
CA TRP A 198 4.66 15.61 -18.50
C TRP A 198 5.78 16.35 -17.76
N GLN A 199 5.68 17.67 -17.62
CA GLN A 199 6.66 18.46 -16.88
C GLN A 199 6.75 18.02 -15.41
N ARG A 200 5.61 17.75 -14.77
CA ARG A 200 5.59 17.24 -13.39
C ARG A 200 6.21 15.85 -13.28
N ILE A 201 5.98 14.96 -14.24
CA ILE A 201 6.66 13.66 -14.28
C ILE A 201 8.19 13.85 -14.39
N GLN A 202 8.66 14.75 -15.25
CA GLN A 202 10.11 15.02 -15.35
C GLN A 202 10.71 15.56 -14.06
N GLN A 203 10.01 16.46 -13.37
CA GLN A 203 10.42 16.95 -12.06
C GLN A 203 10.46 15.83 -11.02
N LEU A 204 9.42 14.98 -10.99
CA LEU A 204 9.35 13.84 -10.09
C LEU A 204 10.50 12.86 -10.33
N MET A 205 10.85 12.58 -11.57
CA MET A 205 12.02 11.75 -11.93
C MET A 205 13.35 12.41 -11.56
N ALA A 206 13.45 13.75 -11.63
CA ALA A 206 14.67 14.45 -11.24
C ALA A 206 14.89 14.43 -9.71
N VAL A 207 13.81 14.55 -8.93
CA VAL A 207 13.86 14.54 -7.46
C VAL A 207 13.93 13.11 -6.91
N PHE A 208 13.21 12.18 -7.54
CA PHE A 208 13.12 10.76 -7.13
C PHE A 208 13.42 9.83 -8.32
N PRO A 209 14.69 9.68 -8.72
CA PRO A 209 15.09 8.97 -9.94
C PRO A 209 14.74 7.48 -9.98
N ASP A 210 14.58 6.84 -8.81
CA ASP A 210 14.22 5.42 -8.70
C ASP A 210 12.75 5.20 -8.31
N TYR A 211 11.91 6.24 -8.37
CA TYR A 211 10.50 6.12 -8.00
C TYR A 211 9.68 5.36 -9.06
N PRO A 212 9.17 4.15 -8.75
CA PRO A 212 8.64 3.24 -9.77
C PRO A 212 7.35 3.73 -10.42
N ASP A 213 6.51 4.49 -9.71
CA ASP A 213 5.24 4.97 -10.25
C ASP A 213 5.41 5.94 -11.43
N THR A 214 6.58 6.54 -11.62
CA THR A 214 6.87 7.39 -12.79
C THR A 214 6.72 6.64 -14.10
N TYR A 215 7.07 5.35 -14.14
CA TYR A 215 6.89 4.51 -15.32
C TYR A 215 5.42 4.29 -15.65
N LEU A 216 4.58 4.07 -14.64
CA LEU A 216 3.14 3.91 -14.82
C LEU A 216 2.50 5.24 -15.21
N ALA A 217 2.96 6.37 -14.65
CA ALA A 217 2.46 7.69 -14.99
C ALA A 217 2.74 8.05 -16.46
N LEU A 218 3.92 7.71 -16.98
CA LEU A 218 4.25 7.83 -18.41
C LEU A 218 3.33 6.96 -19.28
N ALA A 219 3.05 5.72 -18.85
CA ALA A 219 2.13 4.84 -19.57
C ALA A 219 0.69 5.38 -19.60
N ASN A 220 0.21 5.97 -18.50
CA ASN A 220 -1.10 6.64 -18.44
C ASN A 220 -1.15 7.89 -19.33
N LEU A 221 -0.13 8.76 -19.25
CA LEU A 221 -0.05 9.98 -20.06
C LEU A 221 -0.19 9.67 -21.55
N LEU A 222 0.55 8.67 -22.03
CA LEU A 222 0.49 8.22 -23.42
C LEU A 222 -0.89 7.67 -23.81
N ALA A 223 -1.53 6.90 -22.92
CA ALA A 223 -2.87 6.36 -23.14
C ALA A 223 -3.90 7.47 -23.33
N VAL A 224 -3.92 8.45 -22.42
CA VAL A 224 -4.86 9.56 -22.43
C VAL A 224 -4.59 10.49 -23.60
N GLN A 225 -3.32 10.73 -23.95
CA GLN A 225 -2.95 11.50 -25.13
C GLN A 225 -3.49 10.86 -26.42
N ALA A 226 -3.36 9.53 -26.58
CA ALA A 226 -3.89 8.82 -27.74
C ALA A 226 -5.42 8.86 -27.80
N ALA A 227 -6.11 8.71 -26.68
CA ALA A 227 -7.56 8.81 -26.60
C ALA A 227 -8.07 10.22 -26.97
N ALA A 228 -7.39 11.27 -26.49
CA ALA A 228 -7.71 12.66 -26.82
C ALA A 228 -7.56 12.95 -28.32
N GLN A 229 -6.49 12.44 -28.96
CA GLN A 229 -6.26 12.59 -30.40
C GLN A 229 -7.28 11.82 -31.26
N ALA A 230 -7.89 10.77 -30.71
CA ALA A 230 -8.92 9.98 -31.38
C ALA A 230 -10.34 10.57 -31.23
N GLY A 231 -10.49 11.79 -30.69
CA GLY A 231 -11.79 12.44 -30.51
C GLY A 231 -12.58 11.93 -29.31
N GLY A 232 -11.91 11.42 -28.27
CA GLY A 232 -12.55 10.99 -27.03
C GLY A 232 -13.28 9.65 -27.09
N ALA A 233 -13.18 8.91 -28.20
CA ALA A 233 -13.61 7.52 -28.25
C ALA A 233 -12.66 6.67 -27.38
N ALA A 234 -13.22 5.83 -26.50
CA ALA A 234 -12.50 4.91 -25.61
C ALA A 234 -11.59 3.91 -26.35
N THR A 235 -11.62 3.90 -27.68
CA THR A 235 -10.70 3.15 -28.53
C THR A 235 -10.56 3.94 -29.83
N PRO A 236 -9.37 4.49 -30.15
CA PRO A 236 -9.07 4.87 -31.52
C PRO A 236 -9.31 3.63 -32.40
N PRO A 237 -9.70 3.77 -33.68
CA PRO A 237 -9.71 2.62 -34.56
C PRO A 237 -8.32 1.98 -34.50
N ALA A 238 -8.28 0.67 -34.17
CA ALA A 238 -7.09 -0.14 -33.97
C ALA A 238 -6.17 -0.25 -35.22
N SER A 239 -6.38 0.59 -36.22
CA SER A 239 -5.83 0.50 -37.57
C SER A 239 -4.80 1.58 -37.92
N SER A 240 -4.45 2.49 -37.00
CA SER A 240 -3.36 3.45 -37.25
C SER A 240 -2.03 2.96 -36.67
N GLN A 241 -0.96 3.10 -37.46
CA GLN A 241 0.41 2.82 -37.02
C GLN A 241 0.79 3.64 -35.77
N ALA A 242 0.25 4.86 -35.63
CA ALA A 242 0.46 5.71 -34.47
C ALA A 242 -0.09 5.09 -33.18
N HIS A 243 -1.31 4.55 -33.21
CA HIS A 243 -1.90 3.87 -32.04
C HIS A 243 -1.08 2.65 -31.62
N ALA A 244 -0.68 1.81 -32.59
CA ALA A 244 0.16 0.64 -32.32
C ALA A 244 1.51 1.02 -31.69
N LEU A 245 2.15 2.10 -32.18
CA LEU A 245 3.38 2.62 -31.59
C LEU A 245 3.17 3.17 -30.18
N THR A 246 2.05 3.86 -29.91
CA THR A 246 1.71 4.32 -28.56
C THR A 246 1.57 3.14 -27.61
N GLU A 247 0.85 2.09 -27.98
CA GLU A 247 0.70 0.89 -27.13
C GLU A 247 2.04 0.19 -26.88
N GLN A 248 2.94 0.15 -27.86
CA GLN A 248 4.31 -0.34 -27.68
C GLN A 248 5.10 0.51 -26.68
N PHE A 249 4.99 1.83 -26.72
CA PHE A 249 5.65 2.72 -25.75
C PHE A 249 5.06 2.59 -24.35
N ARG A 250 3.74 2.47 -24.23
CA ARG A 250 3.07 2.20 -22.94
C ARG A 250 3.59 0.90 -22.33
N LEU A 251 3.60 -0.19 -23.10
CA LEU A 251 4.10 -1.49 -22.65
C LEU A 251 5.60 -1.43 -22.31
N ARG A 252 6.40 -0.67 -23.05
CA ARG A 252 7.83 -0.44 -22.74
C ARG A 252 8.02 0.23 -21.38
N HIS A 253 7.21 1.24 -21.05
CA HIS A 253 7.28 1.88 -19.74
C HIS A 253 6.88 0.90 -18.62
N ILE A 254 5.79 0.15 -18.80
CA ILE A 254 5.38 -0.89 -17.84
C ILE A 254 6.50 -1.92 -17.65
N ASN A 255 7.10 -2.41 -18.73
CA ASN A 255 8.19 -3.40 -18.68
C ASN A 255 9.48 -2.85 -18.09
N ALA A 256 9.70 -1.53 -18.05
CA ALA A 256 10.87 -0.97 -17.38
C ALA A 256 10.91 -1.34 -15.88
N LEU A 257 9.75 -1.48 -15.23
CA LEU A 257 9.64 -1.97 -13.85
C LEU A 257 10.17 -3.40 -13.71
N PHE A 258 9.71 -4.29 -14.58
CA PHE A 258 10.06 -5.71 -14.53
C PHE A 258 11.51 -5.95 -14.94
N SER A 259 11.98 -5.31 -16.02
CA SER A 259 13.36 -5.44 -16.50
C SER A 259 14.38 -4.97 -15.46
N ARG A 260 14.13 -3.83 -14.78
CA ARG A 260 15.01 -3.34 -13.70
C ARG A 260 15.07 -4.31 -12.51
N ALA A 261 13.98 -5.05 -12.29
CA ALA A 261 13.89 -6.04 -11.23
C ALA A 261 14.36 -7.44 -11.66
N ASN A 262 14.86 -7.60 -12.90
CA ASN A 262 15.20 -8.89 -13.51
C ASN A 262 14.02 -9.88 -13.54
N HIS A 263 12.84 -9.40 -13.92
CA HIS A 263 11.63 -10.20 -14.14
C HIS A 263 11.28 -10.25 -15.62
N TYR A 264 10.51 -11.25 -16.01
CA TYR A 264 10.06 -11.42 -17.39
C TYR A 264 9.27 -10.21 -17.87
N PRO A 265 9.61 -9.66 -19.05
CA PRO A 265 8.81 -8.61 -19.64
C PRO A 265 7.44 -9.16 -20.06
N LEU A 266 6.45 -8.29 -20.00
CA LEU A 266 5.09 -8.55 -20.47
C LEU A 266 5.01 -8.35 -21.98
N VAL A 267 4.21 -9.18 -22.63
CA VAL A 267 3.90 -9.07 -24.06
C VAL A 267 2.41 -9.25 -24.29
N LEU A 268 1.95 -8.91 -25.49
CA LEU A 268 0.56 -9.17 -25.88
C LEU A 268 0.37 -10.64 -26.25
N LYS A 269 -0.73 -11.22 -25.80
CA LYS A 269 -1.17 -12.57 -26.19
C LYS A 269 -1.52 -12.62 -27.68
N ASP A 270 -2.23 -11.61 -28.16
CA ASP A 270 -2.45 -11.34 -29.59
C ASP A 270 -1.92 -9.95 -29.92
N ALA A 271 -0.89 -9.88 -30.76
CA ALA A 271 -0.24 -8.64 -31.18
C ALA A 271 -1.16 -7.74 -32.02
N ASN A 272 -2.27 -8.26 -32.54
CA ASN A 272 -3.26 -7.50 -33.30
C ASN A 272 -4.38 -6.92 -32.41
N GLN A 273 -4.38 -7.24 -31.12
CA GLN A 273 -5.34 -6.72 -30.15
C GLN A 273 -4.68 -5.63 -29.29
N PRO A 274 -5.46 -4.67 -28.76
CA PRO A 274 -4.91 -3.59 -27.94
C PRO A 274 -4.25 -4.11 -26.65
N LEU A 275 -3.43 -3.25 -26.03
CA LEU A 275 -2.91 -3.49 -24.69
C LEU A 275 -4.06 -3.39 -23.68
N THR A 276 -4.52 -4.55 -23.23
CA THR A 276 -5.51 -4.68 -22.17
C THR A 276 -5.06 -5.74 -21.19
N LEU A 277 -5.56 -5.68 -19.96
CA LEU A 277 -5.29 -6.68 -18.92
C LEU A 277 -5.63 -8.11 -19.41
N ASP A 278 -6.66 -8.24 -20.24
CA ASP A 278 -7.12 -9.52 -20.82
C ASP A 278 -6.26 -10.04 -21.99
N ASN A 279 -5.45 -9.16 -22.57
CA ASN A 279 -4.52 -9.45 -23.66
C ASN A 279 -3.06 -9.51 -23.20
N LEU A 280 -2.79 -9.50 -21.90
CA LEU A 280 -1.44 -9.69 -21.37
C LEU A 280 -1.03 -11.15 -21.31
N THR A 281 0.25 -11.38 -21.60
CA THR A 281 1.01 -12.59 -21.27
C THR A 281 2.46 -12.18 -20.98
N HIS A 282 3.37 -13.15 -20.87
CA HIS A 282 4.80 -12.89 -20.73
C HIS A 282 5.57 -13.41 -21.93
N GLU A 283 6.78 -12.89 -22.12
CA GLU A 283 7.70 -13.43 -23.12
C GLU A 283 8.06 -14.88 -22.76
N ASN A 284 7.73 -15.81 -23.65
CA ASN A 284 7.94 -17.24 -23.44
C ASN A 284 9.33 -17.63 -23.95
N THR A 285 10.38 -17.29 -23.20
CA THR A 285 11.75 -17.65 -23.55
C THR A 285 12.02 -19.14 -23.25
N ALA A 286 12.97 -19.76 -23.96
CA ALA A 286 13.38 -21.14 -23.68
C ALA A 286 13.93 -21.30 -22.24
N GLU A 287 14.51 -20.23 -21.69
CA GLU A 287 14.97 -20.13 -20.30
C GLU A 287 13.80 -20.07 -19.30
N ALA A 288 12.67 -19.44 -19.65
CA ALA A 288 11.47 -19.40 -18.81
C ALA A 288 10.81 -20.78 -18.65
N ARG A 289 10.96 -21.67 -19.66
CA ARG A 289 10.45 -23.06 -19.58
C ARG A 289 11.37 -23.99 -18.79
N SER A 290 12.68 -23.82 -18.87
CA SER A 290 13.65 -24.65 -18.15
C SER A 290 13.85 -24.25 -16.68
N SER A 291 13.42 -23.04 -16.31
CA SER A 291 13.46 -22.51 -14.94
C SER A 291 12.19 -22.77 -14.14
N ALA A 292 11.17 -23.40 -14.73
CA ALA A 292 9.95 -23.75 -14.01
C ALA A 292 10.32 -24.59 -12.78
N ARG A 293 10.12 -24.02 -11.59
CA ARG A 293 10.52 -24.66 -10.35
C ARG A 293 9.48 -25.73 -10.01
N GLU A 294 9.68 -26.92 -10.57
CA GLU A 294 8.88 -28.12 -10.29
C GLU A 294 9.21 -28.73 -8.92
N SER A 295 10.38 -28.40 -8.35
CA SER A 295 10.83 -28.85 -7.04
C SER A 295 10.63 -27.76 -5.97
N GLY A 296 9.83 -28.07 -4.96
CA GLY A 296 9.53 -27.16 -3.85
C GLY A 296 8.27 -27.59 -3.13
N GLU A 297 7.97 -26.93 -2.01
CA GLU A 297 6.75 -27.17 -1.25
C GLU A 297 5.50 -26.76 -2.04
N LEU A 298 4.39 -27.48 -1.85
CA LEU A 298 3.14 -27.18 -2.55
C LEU A 298 2.58 -25.82 -2.10
N VAL A 299 2.16 -24.99 -3.07
CA VAL A 299 1.42 -23.75 -2.82
C VAL A 299 -0.06 -23.96 -3.13
N SER A 300 -0.94 -23.70 -2.16
CA SER A 300 -2.39 -23.63 -2.40
C SER A 300 -2.80 -22.20 -2.71
N VAL A 301 -3.36 -21.97 -3.90
CA VAL A 301 -3.95 -20.69 -4.30
C VAL A 301 -5.47 -20.82 -4.23
N ILE A 302 -6.11 -20.03 -3.37
CA ILE A 302 -7.57 -20.01 -3.21
C ILE A 302 -8.15 -18.88 -4.05
N VAL A 303 -9.11 -19.19 -4.92
CA VAL A 303 -9.79 -18.21 -5.78
C VAL A 303 -11.28 -18.18 -5.41
N PRO A 304 -11.75 -17.20 -4.60
CA PRO A 304 -13.18 -17.00 -4.40
C PRO A 304 -13.80 -16.50 -5.70
N LEU A 305 -14.94 -17.08 -6.09
CA LEU A 305 -15.60 -16.79 -7.36
C LEU A 305 -17.08 -16.48 -7.15
N PHE A 306 -17.51 -15.31 -7.62
CA PHE A 306 -18.93 -14.97 -7.74
C PHE A 306 -19.12 -14.01 -8.92
N ASN A 307 -19.91 -14.42 -9.92
CA ASN A 307 -20.30 -13.59 -11.07
C ASN A 307 -19.15 -12.83 -11.75
N ALA A 308 -18.10 -13.57 -12.14
CA ALA A 308 -16.89 -13.04 -12.77
C ALA A 308 -16.63 -13.60 -14.18
N GLU A 309 -17.66 -14.02 -14.91
CA GLU A 309 -17.55 -14.67 -16.22
C GLU A 309 -16.59 -13.93 -17.18
N ALA A 310 -16.73 -12.60 -17.24
CA ALA A 310 -15.97 -11.75 -18.15
C ALA A 310 -14.46 -11.68 -17.86
N HIS A 311 -14.03 -11.98 -16.62
CA HIS A 311 -12.66 -11.72 -16.15
C HIS A 311 -11.95 -12.96 -15.64
N LEU A 312 -12.70 -14.00 -15.23
CA LEU A 312 -12.15 -15.22 -14.63
C LEU A 312 -11.09 -15.87 -15.50
N ALA A 313 -11.30 -15.93 -16.82
CA ALA A 313 -10.35 -16.53 -17.74
C ALA A 313 -8.98 -15.83 -17.71
N THR A 314 -8.94 -14.52 -17.46
CA THR A 314 -7.68 -13.76 -17.35
C THR A 314 -6.95 -14.08 -16.05
N ALA A 315 -7.67 -14.15 -14.92
CA ALA A 315 -7.10 -14.58 -13.64
C ALA A 315 -6.53 -16.00 -13.72
N LEU A 316 -7.32 -16.96 -14.21
CA LEU A 316 -6.91 -18.38 -14.28
C LEU A 316 -5.73 -18.59 -15.25
N ARG A 317 -5.68 -17.91 -16.40
CA ARG A 317 -4.50 -17.95 -17.29
C ARG A 317 -3.24 -17.43 -16.61
N SER A 318 -3.34 -16.36 -15.82
CA SER A 318 -2.18 -15.79 -15.11
C SER A 318 -1.64 -16.72 -14.01
N LEU A 319 -2.54 -17.48 -13.37
CA LEU A 319 -2.18 -18.53 -12.41
C LEU A 319 -1.59 -19.76 -13.10
N ALA A 320 -2.13 -20.16 -14.26
CA ALA A 320 -1.60 -21.28 -15.04
C ALA A 320 -0.18 -21.00 -15.56
N ALA A 321 0.13 -19.73 -15.84
CA ALA A 321 1.43 -19.26 -16.33
C ALA A 321 2.48 -19.02 -15.23
N GLN A 322 2.23 -19.39 -13.97
CA GLN A 322 3.22 -19.20 -12.91
C GLN A 322 4.49 -20.03 -13.17
N SER A 323 5.66 -19.43 -12.97
CA SER A 323 6.97 -20.11 -13.06
C SER A 323 7.20 -21.09 -11.91
N TYR A 324 6.52 -20.90 -10.78
CA TYR A 324 6.45 -21.88 -9.71
C TYR A 324 5.36 -22.91 -10.05
N ALA A 325 5.76 -24.12 -10.43
CA ALA A 325 4.85 -25.09 -11.03
C ALA A 325 4.10 -25.96 -10.01
N ASN A 326 4.69 -26.20 -8.83
CA ASN A 326 4.10 -27.05 -7.78
C ASN A 326 2.99 -26.31 -7.01
N ILE A 327 1.86 -26.13 -7.67
CA ILE A 327 0.69 -25.40 -7.16
C ILE A 327 -0.57 -26.27 -7.23
N GLU A 328 -1.51 -25.99 -6.34
CA GLU A 328 -2.92 -26.32 -6.54
C GLU A 328 -3.72 -25.02 -6.55
N VAL A 329 -4.65 -24.89 -7.50
CA VAL A 329 -5.56 -23.74 -7.59
C VAL A 329 -6.96 -24.25 -7.23
N ILE A 330 -7.52 -23.72 -6.14
CA ILE A 330 -8.83 -24.09 -5.62
C ILE A 330 -9.79 -22.95 -5.92
N VAL A 331 -10.55 -23.09 -7.00
CA VAL A 331 -11.61 -22.15 -7.34
C VAL A 331 -12.86 -22.52 -6.56
N VAL A 332 -13.40 -21.57 -5.80
CA VAL A 332 -14.60 -21.77 -4.97
C VAL A 332 -15.72 -20.89 -5.50
N ASP A 333 -16.62 -21.51 -6.25
CA ASP A 333 -17.83 -20.85 -6.75
C ASP A 333 -18.86 -20.66 -5.63
N ASP A 334 -19.16 -19.39 -5.36
CA ASP A 334 -20.06 -18.95 -4.30
C ASP A 334 -21.49 -18.75 -4.83
N ALA A 335 -21.99 -19.78 -5.53
CA ALA A 335 -23.29 -19.80 -6.21
C ALA A 335 -23.44 -18.69 -7.28
N SER A 336 -22.51 -18.65 -8.24
CA SER A 336 -22.62 -17.73 -9.38
C SER A 336 -23.87 -18.02 -10.20
N THR A 337 -24.46 -16.96 -10.76
CA THR A 337 -25.66 -17.00 -11.61
C THR A 337 -25.35 -16.80 -13.10
N ASP A 338 -24.11 -16.45 -13.44
CA ASP A 338 -23.58 -16.34 -14.80
C ASP A 338 -22.75 -17.58 -15.19
N ASP A 339 -22.04 -17.56 -16.32
CA ASP A 339 -21.25 -18.72 -16.79
C ASP A 339 -19.89 -18.90 -16.07
N SER A 340 -19.65 -18.18 -14.96
CA SER A 340 -18.43 -18.30 -14.14
C SER A 340 -18.07 -19.74 -13.80
N LEU A 341 -19.05 -20.52 -13.33
CA LEU A 341 -18.85 -21.92 -12.95
C LEU A 341 -18.46 -22.79 -14.15
N ALA A 342 -19.05 -22.52 -15.32
CA ALA A 342 -18.72 -23.23 -16.55
C ALA A 342 -17.28 -22.95 -16.98
N VAL A 343 -16.85 -21.68 -16.92
CA VAL A 343 -15.47 -21.28 -17.21
C VAL A 343 -14.49 -21.96 -16.25
N ALA A 344 -14.74 -21.93 -14.95
CA ALA A 344 -13.90 -22.59 -13.95
C ALA A 344 -13.77 -24.11 -14.18
N ARG A 345 -14.89 -24.79 -14.49
CA ARG A 345 -14.89 -26.23 -14.79
C ARG A 345 -14.09 -26.55 -16.05
N ALA A 346 -14.24 -25.74 -17.11
CA ALA A 346 -13.47 -25.92 -18.34
C ALA A 346 -11.96 -25.84 -18.08
N PHE A 347 -11.50 -24.88 -17.26
CA PHE A 347 -10.09 -24.80 -16.85
C PHE A 347 -9.64 -26.04 -16.06
N SER A 348 -10.42 -26.50 -15.09
CA SER A 348 -10.08 -27.70 -14.30
C SER A 348 -10.00 -29.00 -15.10
N GLN A 349 -10.67 -29.07 -16.25
CA GLN A 349 -10.57 -30.20 -17.16
C GLN A 349 -9.30 -30.14 -18.03
N GLN A 350 -8.74 -28.95 -18.25
CA GLN A 350 -7.56 -28.72 -19.08
C GLN A 350 -6.26 -28.76 -18.29
N ASP A 351 -6.28 -28.32 -17.02
CA ASP A 351 -5.12 -28.26 -16.15
C ASP A 351 -5.42 -28.94 -14.82
N SER A 352 -4.75 -30.07 -14.55
CA SER A 352 -4.97 -30.91 -13.37
C SER A 352 -4.60 -30.24 -12.05
N ARG A 353 -3.89 -29.11 -12.08
CA ARG A 353 -3.59 -28.29 -10.91
C ARG A 353 -4.82 -27.53 -10.40
N PHE A 354 -5.85 -27.38 -11.24
CA PHE A 354 -7.05 -26.61 -10.93
C PHE A 354 -8.18 -27.54 -10.44
N ARG A 355 -8.83 -27.16 -9.35
CA ARG A 355 -9.99 -27.85 -8.78
C ARG A 355 -11.09 -26.85 -8.47
N VAL A 356 -12.34 -27.24 -8.75
CA VAL A 356 -13.52 -26.42 -8.47
C VAL A 356 -14.29 -26.99 -7.28
N LEU A 357 -14.61 -26.13 -6.31
CA LEU A 357 -15.58 -26.36 -5.25
C LEU A 357 -16.78 -25.44 -5.47
N THR A 358 -17.95 -25.84 -5.03
CA THR A 358 -19.17 -25.05 -5.14
C THR A 358 -19.85 -24.90 -3.79
N GLN A 359 -20.56 -23.81 -3.60
CA GLN A 359 -21.44 -23.57 -2.45
C GLN A 359 -22.90 -23.52 -2.93
N PRO A 360 -23.87 -23.97 -2.10
CA PRO A 360 -25.28 -24.01 -2.50
C PRO A 360 -25.91 -22.62 -2.56
N THR A 361 -25.38 -21.67 -1.79
CA THR A 361 -25.86 -20.29 -1.68
C THR A 361 -24.67 -19.35 -1.54
N ASN A 362 -24.81 -18.13 -2.05
CA ASN A 362 -23.82 -17.07 -1.91
C ASN A 362 -23.70 -16.69 -0.42
N GLN A 363 -22.49 -16.83 0.13
CA GLN A 363 -22.18 -16.50 1.53
C GLN A 363 -21.07 -15.44 1.64
N GLY A 364 -20.63 -14.89 0.51
CA GLY A 364 -19.60 -13.88 0.42
C GLY A 364 -18.18 -14.44 0.27
N ALA A 365 -17.27 -13.55 -0.12
CA ALA A 365 -15.90 -13.89 -0.48
C ALA A 365 -15.14 -14.63 0.63
N TYR A 366 -15.31 -14.26 1.91
CA TYR A 366 -14.58 -14.92 3.00
C TYR A 366 -15.12 -16.31 3.34
N ALA A 367 -16.42 -16.57 3.14
CA ALA A 367 -16.96 -17.92 3.23
C ALA A 367 -16.36 -18.82 2.12
N ALA A 368 -16.30 -18.32 0.89
CA ALA A 368 -15.64 -19.00 -0.22
C ALA A 368 -14.14 -19.24 0.05
N ARG A 369 -13.42 -18.24 0.58
CA ARG A 369 -12.02 -18.38 0.99
C ARG A 369 -11.86 -19.45 2.07
N ASN A 370 -12.73 -19.48 3.09
CA ASN A 370 -12.69 -20.48 4.16
C ASN A 370 -12.97 -21.90 3.66
N ARG A 371 -13.91 -22.06 2.72
CA ARG A 371 -14.17 -23.34 2.05
C ARG A 371 -12.94 -23.83 1.29
N GLY A 372 -12.23 -22.92 0.61
CA GLY A 372 -10.96 -23.21 -0.06
C GLY A 372 -9.84 -23.54 0.93
N LEU A 373 -9.73 -22.78 2.02
CA LEU A 373 -8.72 -22.96 3.07
C LEU A 373 -8.83 -24.32 3.74
N ALA A 374 -10.05 -24.76 4.05
CA ALA A 374 -10.31 -26.10 4.59
C ALA A 374 -9.88 -27.22 3.64
N ALA A 375 -9.85 -26.96 2.32
CA ALA A 375 -9.49 -27.94 1.30
C ALA A 375 -8.03 -27.85 0.83
N ALA A 376 -7.28 -26.83 1.28
CA ALA A 376 -5.91 -26.54 0.90
C ALA A 376 -4.91 -27.52 1.54
N LYS A 377 -3.96 -28.03 0.75
CA LYS A 377 -2.95 -29.03 1.14
C LYS A 377 -1.52 -28.49 1.13
N GLY A 378 -1.29 -27.33 0.52
CA GLY A 378 0.02 -26.70 0.39
C GLY A 378 0.66 -26.31 1.72
N ALA A 379 1.99 -26.37 1.79
CA ALA A 379 2.72 -25.83 2.94
C ALA A 379 2.73 -24.29 2.92
N PHE A 380 2.53 -23.68 1.76
CA PHE A 380 2.23 -22.27 1.58
C PHE A 380 0.80 -22.09 1.07
N ILE A 381 0.13 -21.04 1.55
CA ILE A 381 -1.26 -20.75 1.22
C ILE A 381 -1.35 -19.26 0.87
N THR A 382 -2.07 -18.94 -0.21
CA THR A 382 -2.38 -17.56 -0.62
C THR A 382 -3.78 -17.49 -1.22
N VAL A 383 -4.28 -16.28 -1.37
CA VAL A 383 -5.52 -15.98 -2.10
C VAL A 383 -5.19 -15.31 -3.44
N HIS A 384 -6.11 -15.38 -4.39
CA HIS A 384 -6.09 -14.60 -5.61
C HIS A 384 -7.52 -14.25 -6.00
N ASP A 385 -7.83 -12.97 -6.22
CA ASP A 385 -9.19 -12.55 -6.58
C ASP A 385 -9.52 -12.95 -8.04
N SER A 386 -10.78 -13.21 -8.35
CA SER A 386 -11.21 -13.82 -9.63
C SER A 386 -11.10 -12.92 -10.85
N ASP A 387 -10.84 -11.63 -10.66
CA ASP A 387 -10.78 -10.58 -11.69
C ASP A 387 -9.40 -9.93 -11.85
N ASP A 388 -8.45 -10.29 -10.98
CA ASP A 388 -7.08 -9.80 -10.96
C ASP A 388 -6.15 -10.57 -11.91
N TRP A 389 -4.98 -10.02 -12.17
CA TRP A 389 -3.91 -10.67 -12.92
C TRP A 389 -2.63 -10.77 -12.07
N SER A 390 -1.96 -11.93 -12.08
CA SER A 390 -0.67 -12.11 -11.40
C SER A 390 0.49 -12.26 -12.37
N HIS A 391 1.60 -11.62 -12.04
CA HIS A 391 2.86 -11.77 -12.77
C HIS A 391 3.35 -13.24 -12.70
N PRO A 392 3.88 -13.82 -13.79
CA PRO A 392 4.31 -15.23 -13.83
C PRO A 392 5.26 -15.64 -12.71
N GLN A 393 6.13 -14.73 -12.30
CA GLN A 393 7.13 -15.00 -11.26
C GLN A 393 6.67 -14.65 -9.83
N LYS A 394 5.39 -14.29 -9.63
CA LYS A 394 4.89 -13.85 -8.32
C LYS A 394 5.05 -14.95 -7.26
N LEU A 395 4.53 -16.15 -7.51
CA LEU A 395 4.60 -17.24 -6.52
C LEU A 395 6.04 -17.68 -6.26
N GLU A 396 6.87 -17.75 -7.29
CA GLU A 396 8.30 -18.08 -7.17
C GLU A 396 9.03 -17.10 -6.23
N VAL A 397 8.82 -15.80 -6.45
CA VAL A 397 9.42 -14.73 -5.64
C VAL A 397 8.93 -14.76 -4.19
N GLN A 398 7.64 -15.01 -3.97
CA GLN A 398 7.07 -15.11 -2.62
C GLN A 398 7.61 -16.33 -1.86
N VAL A 399 7.63 -17.50 -2.50
CA VAL A 399 8.19 -18.73 -1.91
C VAL A 399 9.67 -18.54 -1.58
N ALA A 400 10.47 -18.01 -2.52
CA ALA A 400 11.88 -17.72 -2.27
C ALA A 400 12.09 -16.72 -1.11
N GLY A 401 11.21 -15.73 -0.98
CA GLY A 401 11.20 -14.79 0.15
C GLY A 401 10.99 -15.48 1.49
N LEU A 402 10.03 -16.41 1.57
CA LEU A 402 9.77 -17.19 2.79
C LEU A 402 10.88 -18.21 3.09
N GLU A 403 11.44 -18.86 2.07
CA GLU A 403 12.54 -19.82 2.23
C GLU A 403 13.83 -19.14 2.70
N SER A 404 14.16 -17.97 2.16
CA SER A 404 15.38 -17.22 2.52
C SER A 404 15.33 -16.56 3.89
N LYS A 405 14.13 -16.42 4.48
CA LYS A 405 13.92 -15.80 5.79
C LYS A 405 13.08 -16.71 6.68
N PRO A 406 13.71 -17.66 7.39
CA PRO A 406 13.00 -18.62 8.23
C PRO A 406 12.15 -17.99 9.35
N GLU A 407 12.50 -16.78 9.78
CA GLU A 407 11.72 -15.99 10.73
C GLU A 407 10.38 -15.50 10.15
N TRP A 408 10.26 -15.42 8.82
CA TRP A 408 9.01 -15.05 8.16
C TRP A 408 8.03 -16.22 8.15
N GLN A 409 6.85 -15.97 8.73
CA GLN A 409 5.67 -16.82 8.65
C GLN A 409 4.76 -16.43 7.48
N ALA A 410 4.88 -15.19 6.99
CA ALA A 410 4.12 -14.71 5.84
C ALA A 410 4.90 -13.66 5.02
N CYS A 411 4.45 -13.41 3.80
CA CYS A 411 4.96 -12.34 2.97
C CYS A 411 3.89 -11.75 2.06
N PHE A 412 4.19 -10.59 1.49
CA PHE A 412 3.36 -9.91 0.49
C PHE A 412 4.20 -9.54 -0.73
N SER A 413 3.59 -9.58 -1.91
CA SER A 413 4.09 -8.80 -3.04
C SER A 413 3.46 -7.41 -3.04
N ASP A 414 4.01 -6.51 -3.87
CA ASP A 414 3.30 -5.29 -4.24
C ASP A 414 2.38 -5.53 -5.45
N TRP A 415 1.45 -4.61 -5.66
CA TRP A 415 0.53 -4.55 -6.80
C TRP A 415 0.22 -3.10 -7.16
N VAL A 416 -0.51 -2.91 -8.24
CA VAL A 416 -1.15 -1.64 -8.61
C VAL A 416 -2.57 -1.90 -9.10
N ARG A 417 -3.48 -0.94 -8.91
CA ARG A 417 -4.82 -1.00 -9.50
C ARG A 417 -4.82 -0.47 -10.93
N CYS A 418 -5.57 -1.11 -11.81
CA CYS A 418 -5.76 -0.60 -13.17
C CYS A 418 -7.16 -0.91 -13.76
N SER A 419 -7.55 -0.14 -14.77
CA SER A 419 -8.69 -0.50 -15.63
C SER A 419 -8.34 -1.67 -16.56
N THR A 420 -9.33 -2.17 -17.31
CA THR A 420 -9.12 -3.16 -18.38
C THR A 420 -8.12 -2.66 -19.43
N GLU A 421 -8.13 -1.37 -19.73
CA GLU A 421 -7.26 -0.68 -20.70
C GLU A 421 -5.88 -0.34 -20.11
N MET A 422 -5.52 -0.87 -18.95
CA MET A 422 -4.23 -0.66 -18.30
C MET A 422 -3.97 0.82 -17.96
N LEU A 423 -5.02 1.54 -17.55
CA LEU A 423 -4.88 2.84 -16.88
C LEU A 423 -4.71 2.60 -15.37
N PHE A 424 -3.56 2.99 -14.84
CA PHE A 424 -3.20 2.76 -13.44
C PHE A 424 -3.77 3.86 -12.56
N THR A 425 -4.30 3.51 -11.40
CA THR A 425 -4.91 4.50 -10.50
C THR A 425 -4.58 4.23 -9.05
N ARG A 426 -4.74 5.27 -8.22
CA ARG A 426 -4.72 5.11 -6.78
C ARG A 426 -5.99 4.40 -6.29
N TRP A 427 -5.83 3.46 -5.36
CA TRP A 427 -6.97 2.84 -4.68
C TRP A 427 -7.23 3.41 -3.29
N ARG A 428 -6.18 3.45 -2.46
CA ARG A 428 -6.30 3.89 -1.06
C ARG A 428 -6.01 5.37 -0.97
N VAL A 429 -6.95 6.09 -0.37
CA VAL A 429 -6.79 7.51 -0.02
C VAL A 429 -5.58 7.71 0.90
N GLU A 430 -5.29 6.74 1.77
CA GLU A 430 -4.18 6.76 2.73
C GLU A 430 -2.86 6.25 2.15
N ALA A 431 -2.81 5.74 0.92
CA ALA A 431 -1.55 5.26 0.34
C ALA A 431 -0.61 6.46 0.11
N MET A 432 0.22 6.75 1.11
CA MET A 432 1.17 7.85 1.12
C MET A 432 2.37 7.63 0.21
N ASP A 433 2.50 6.43 -0.37
CA ASP A 433 3.71 5.96 -1.05
C ASP A 433 3.61 5.94 -2.59
N GLY A 434 2.40 5.91 -3.18
CA GLY A 434 2.25 5.84 -4.64
C GLY A 434 1.05 5.03 -5.15
N TRP A 435 1.07 4.65 -6.43
CA TRP A 435 0.10 3.72 -7.03
C TRP A 435 0.50 2.25 -6.79
N ILE A 436 1.81 1.98 -6.68
CA ILE A 436 2.36 0.68 -6.31
C ILE A 436 2.49 0.59 -4.79
N TYR A 437 1.80 -0.37 -4.18
CA TYR A 437 1.83 -0.57 -2.73
C TYR A 437 1.61 -2.05 -2.39
N ARG A 438 1.59 -2.37 -1.08
CA ARG A 438 1.41 -3.74 -0.59
C ARG A 438 0.07 -4.32 -1.06
N ASN A 439 0.11 -5.50 -1.66
CA ASN A 439 -1.09 -6.22 -2.09
C ASN A 439 -1.64 -7.09 -0.96
N THR A 440 -2.74 -6.69 -0.30
CA THR A 440 -3.37 -7.52 0.76
C THR A 440 -3.93 -8.84 0.24
N SER A 441 -4.39 -8.89 -1.01
CA SER A 441 -4.80 -10.13 -1.69
C SER A 441 -3.61 -11.04 -2.04
N SER A 442 -2.36 -10.60 -1.89
CA SER A 442 -1.16 -11.43 -2.07
C SER A 442 -0.63 -12.08 -0.78
N PHE A 443 -1.37 -12.00 0.33
CA PHE A 443 -0.92 -12.53 1.62
C PHE A 443 -0.62 -14.03 1.54
N MET A 444 0.65 -14.38 1.36
CA MET A 444 1.12 -15.75 1.32
C MET A 444 1.69 -16.09 2.68
N PHE A 445 1.17 -17.15 3.29
CA PHE A 445 1.57 -17.59 4.62
C PHE A 445 1.88 -19.08 4.67
N ARG A 446 2.71 -19.45 5.64
CA ARG A 446 2.99 -20.85 5.96
C ARG A 446 1.74 -21.48 6.57
N ARG A 447 1.49 -22.76 6.29
CA ARG A 447 0.38 -23.54 6.87
C ARG A 447 0.24 -23.38 8.40
N LYS A 448 1.36 -23.28 9.12
CA LYS A 448 1.39 -23.03 10.57
C LYS A 448 0.56 -21.81 10.99
N VAL A 449 0.49 -20.77 10.16
CA VAL A 449 -0.34 -19.59 10.42
C VAL A 449 -1.81 -19.97 10.47
N PHE A 450 -2.30 -20.73 9.48
CA PHE A 450 -3.66 -21.25 9.50
C PHE A 450 -3.91 -22.18 10.70
N GLU A 451 -2.97 -23.08 11.00
CA GLU A 451 -3.09 -23.98 12.16
C GLU A 451 -3.18 -23.24 13.50
N THR A 452 -2.59 -22.03 13.58
CA THR A 452 -2.57 -21.20 14.78
C THR A 452 -3.78 -20.26 14.86
N LEU A 453 -4.16 -19.63 13.75
CA LEU A 453 -5.17 -18.55 13.72
C LEU A 453 -6.53 -19.01 13.23
N GLY A 454 -6.63 -20.19 12.63
CA GLY A 454 -7.85 -20.66 11.99
C GLY A 454 -8.25 -19.83 10.78
N PHE A 455 -9.56 -19.63 10.63
CA PHE A 455 -10.23 -19.15 9.42
C PHE A 455 -10.37 -17.63 9.37
N TRP A 456 -10.66 -17.07 8.19
CA TRP A 456 -11.12 -15.68 8.10
C TRP A 456 -12.48 -15.53 8.78
N ASP A 457 -12.74 -14.35 9.34
CA ASP A 457 -14.10 -14.03 9.79
C ASP A 457 -15.04 -13.90 8.59
N VAL A 458 -16.26 -14.39 8.74
CA VAL A 458 -17.27 -14.44 7.67
C VAL A 458 -18.06 -13.12 7.71
N VAL A 459 -17.52 -12.13 7.00
CA VAL A 459 -18.10 -10.80 6.79
C VAL A 459 -18.10 -10.44 5.30
N ARG A 460 -18.57 -9.26 4.92
CA ARG A 460 -18.59 -8.78 3.53
C ARG A 460 -17.27 -8.11 3.13
N VAL A 461 -16.65 -7.36 4.04
CA VAL A 461 -15.39 -6.64 3.81
C VAL A 461 -14.49 -6.63 5.06
N ASP A 462 -13.20 -6.34 4.85
CA ASP A 462 -12.15 -6.11 5.86
C ASP A 462 -11.67 -7.33 6.68
N ALA A 463 -12.19 -8.55 6.45
CA ALA A 463 -11.65 -9.73 7.10
C ALA A 463 -10.21 -10.08 6.68
N ASP A 464 -9.72 -9.60 5.53
CA ASP A 464 -8.31 -9.71 5.12
C ASP A 464 -7.41 -8.79 5.95
N ALA A 465 -7.87 -7.55 6.20
CA ALA A 465 -7.19 -6.63 7.10
C ALA A 465 -7.19 -7.14 8.55
N GLU A 466 -8.33 -7.65 9.03
CA GLU A 466 -8.44 -8.27 10.36
C GLU A 466 -7.52 -9.48 10.49
N TYR A 467 -7.52 -10.40 9.53
CA TYR A 467 -6.67 -11.60 9.59
C TYR A 467 -5.19 -11.24 9.62
N PHE A 468 -4.79 -10.20 8.88
CA PHE A 468 -3.42 -9.70 8.93
C PHE A 468 -3.08 -9.05 10.28
N GLN A 469 -3.98 -8.25 10.85
CA GLN A 469 -3.81 -7.70 12.20
C GLN A 469 -3.70 -8.81 13.25
N ARG A 470 -4.57 -9.82 13.16
CA ARG A 470 -4.55 -11.00 14.02
C ARG A 470 -3.23 -11.76 13.90
N PHE A 471 -2.73 -11.92 12.67
CA PHE A 471 -1.41 -12.48 12.39
C PHE A 471 -0.30 -11.66 13.04
N THR A 472 -0.30 -10.33 12.90
CA THR A 472 0.74 -9.48 13.49
C THR A 472 0.73 -9.52 15.02
N THR A 473 -0.44 -9.67 15.63
CA THR A 473 -0.59 -9.84 17.08
C THR A 473 -0.02 -11.19 17.54
N ALA A 474 -0.33 -12.28 16.85
CA ALA A 474 0.12 -13.62 17.20
C ALA A 474 1.62 -13.87 16.95
N PHE A 475 2.15 -13.38 15.84
CA PHE A 475 3.52 -13.72 15.38
C PHE A 475 4.51 -12.55 15.50
N GLY A 476 4.02 -11.34 15.74
CA GLY A 476 4.83 -10.12 15.86
C GLY A 476 5.22 -9.51 14.51
N ALA A 477 5.49 -8.20 14.50
CA ALA A 477 5.72 -7.42 13.28
C ALA A 477 6.97 -7.83 12.45
N LYS A 478 7.90 -8.60 13.04
CA LYS A 478 9.11 -9.10 12.35
C LYS A 478 8.88 -10.43 11.62
N SER A 479 7.72 -11.06 11.80
CA SER A 479 7.39 -12.36 11.23
C SER A 479 6.87 -12.30 9.78
N PHE A 480 6.90 -11.13 9.15
CA PHE A 480 6.55 -11.00 7.74
C PHE A 480 7.44 -9.97 7.03
N GLY A 481 7.36 -9.95 5.70
CA GLY A 481 7.86 -8.82 4.94
C GLY A 481 7.34 -8.76 3.52
N GLY A 482 7.71 -7.68 2.84
CA GLY A 482 7.42 -7.47 1.42
C GLY A 482 8.53 -8.04 0.55
N VAL A 483 8.17 -8.78 -0.50
CA VAL A 483 9.07 -9.22 -1.55
C VAL A 483 9.05 -8.24 -2.72
N LYS A 484 10.23 -7.92 -3.28
CA LYS A 484 10.40 -7.05 -4.45
C LYS A 484 9.59 -5.74 -4.38
N ARG A 485 9.75 -5.00 -3.27
CA ARG A 485 9.07 -3.71 -3.05
C ARG A 485 9.26 -2.76 -4.24
N GLY A 486 8.18 -2.11 -4.65
CA GLY A 486 8.14 -1.22 -5.82
C GLY A 486 7.96 -1.92 -7.17
N VAL A 487 7.86 -3.26 -7.20
CA VAL A 487 7.57 -4.03 -8.41
C VAL A 487 6.17 -4.65 -8.28
N PRO A 488 5.17 -4.20 -9.06
CA PRO A 488 3.81 -4.70 -8.94
C PRO A 488 3.71 -6.09 -9.57
N LEU A 489 3.85 -7.14 -8.75
CA LEU A 489 3.73 -8.54 -9.19
C LEU A 489 2.27 -9.00 -9.37
N ALA A 490 1.32 -8.08 -9.22
CA ALA A 490 -0.06 -8.28 -9.59
C ALA A 490 -0.68 -6.95 -10.07
N PHE A 491 -1.67 -7.06 -10.92
CA PHE A 491 -2.53 -5.95 -11.34
C PHE A 491 -3.94 -6.23 -10.83
N GLY A 492 -4.38 -5.37 -9.92
CA GLY A 492 -5.72 -5.44 -9.37
C GLY A 492 -6.71 -4.75 -10.30
N ARG A 493 -7.73 -5.45 -10.79
CA ARG A 493 -8.70 -4.81 -11.70
C ARG A 493 -9.57 -3.83 -10.91
N SER A 494 -9.81 -2.66 -11.48
CA SER A 494 -10.78 -1.68 -10.98
C SER A 494 -12.05 -1.75 -11.82
N LEU A 495 -13.16 -2.15 -11.20
CA LEU A 495 -14.49 -2.18 -11.82
C LEU A 495 -15.42 -1.18 -11.11
N PRO A 496 -16.32 -0.49 -11.83
CA PRO A 496 -17.34 0.35 -11.19
C PRO A 496 -18.24 -0.41 -10.20
N THR A 497 -18.38 -1.73 -10.40
CA THR A 497 -19.19 -2.63 -9.59
C THR A 497 -18.45 -3.23 -8.39
N SER A 498 -17.17 -2.88 -8.16
CA SER A 498 -16.40 -3.43 -7.04
C SER A 498 -17.03 -3.07 -5.68
N LEU A 499 -17.14 -4.06 -4.78
CA LEU A 499 -17.75 -3.91 -3.45
C LEU A 499 -17.12 -2.80 -2.59
N SER A 500 -15.84 -2.47 -2.82
CA SER A 500 -15.14 -1.38 -2.12
C SER A 500 -15.55 0.02 -2.58
N GLN A 501 -16.35 0.14 -3.65
CA GLN A 501 -16.72 1.39 -4.30
C GLN A 501 -18.19 1.78 -4.09
N ALA A 502 -18.97 1.02 -3.31
CA ALA A 502 -20.40 1.31 -3.14
C ALA A 502 -20.96 0.99 -1.75
N GLY A 503 -21.96 1.78 -1.34
CA GLY A 503 -22.84 1.50 -0.22
C GLY A 503 -22.17 1.53 1.17
N PRO A 504 -22.72 0.82 2.17
CA PRO A 504 -22.24 0.86 3.55
C PRO A 504 -20.84 0.25 3.71
N THR A 505 -20.36 -0.50 2.72
CA THR A 505 -19.03 -1.14 2.70
C THR A 505 -17.97 -0.35 1.93
N HIS A 506 -18.31 0.86 1.47
CA HIS A 506 -17.37 1.74 0.75
C HIS A 506 -16.08 1.97 1.55
N LEU A 507 -14.93 2.13 0.87
CA LEU A 507 -13.62 2.25 1.53
C LEU A 507 -13.55 3.40 2.55
N VAL A 508 -14.22 4.52 2.26
CA VAL A 508 -14.30 5.71 3.15
C VAL A 508 -14.84 5.38 4.56
N THR A 509 -15.63 4.31 4.73
CA THR A 509 -16.17 3.95 6.06
C THR A 509 -15.12 3.41 7.02
N GLN A 510 -13.87 3.28 6.56
CA GLN A 510 -12.73 2.98 7.42
C GLN A 510 -12.37 4.14 8.36
N PHE A 511 -12.70 5.38 7.99
CA PHE A 511 -12.50 6.55 8.84
C PHE A 511 -13.64 6.70 9.85
N ASN A 512 -14.85 6.34 9.45
CA ASN A 512 -16.04 6.35 10.30
C ASN A 512 -17.13 5.44 9.69
N GLY A 513 -17.69 4.52 10.46
CA GLY A 513 -18.74 3.59 10.02
C GLY A 513 -18.29 2.13 9.97
N VAL A 514 -18.92 1.34 9.08
CA VAL A 514 -18.89 -0.15 9.11
C VAL A 514 -17.49 -0.75 9.21
N ARG A 515 -16.53 -0.26 8.40
CA ARG A 515 -15.15 -0.76 8.44
C ARG A 515 -14.42 -0.33 9.72
N SER A 516 -14.60 0.92 10.15
CA SER A 516 -14.02 1.45 11.39
C SER A 516 -14.52 0.66 12.62
N ASP A 517 -15.83 0.50 12.77
CA ASP A 517 -16.46 -0.22 13.89
C ASP A 517 -16.00 -1.68 13.96
N TYR A 518 -15.93 -2.35 12.80
CA TYR A 518 -15.46 -3.73 12.69
C TYR A 518 -13.99 -3.86 13.10
N ARG A 519 -13.11 -2.98 12.58
CA ARG A 519 -11.68 -2.98 12.93
C ARG A 519 -11.46 -2.69 14.42
N TYR A 520 -12.22 -1.76 15.00
CA TYR A 520 -12.15 -1.45 16.42
C TYR A 520 -12.53 -2.66 17.27
N ALA A 521 -13.66 -3.31 16.97
CA ALA A 521 -14.09 -4.51 17.69
C ALA A 521 -13.09 -5.67 17.58
N ALA A 522 -12.53 -5.90 16.39
CA ALA A 522 -11.50 -6.91 16.17
C ALA A 522 -10.22 -6.60 16.97
N ALA A 523 -9.76 -5.35 16.96
CA ALA A 523 -8.58 -4.92 17.71
C ALA A 523 -8.73 -5.15 19.22
N GLN A 524 -9.90 -4.87 19.79
CA GLN A 524 -10.18 -5.15 21.20
C GLN A 524 -10.09 -6.65 21.54
N TRP A 525 -10.57 -7.52 20.65
CA TRP A 525 -10.36 -8.96 20.81
C TRP A 525 -8.87 -9.32 20.72
N HIS A 526 -8.15 -8.79 19.73
CA HIS A 526 -6.73 -9.07 19.56
C HIS A 526 -5.89 -8.64 20.76
N GLU A 527 -6.16 -7.47 21.34
CA GLU A 527 -5.48 -6.93 22.52
C GLU A 527 -5.71 -7.75 23.79
N SER A 528 -6.80 -8.52 23.85
CA SER A 528 -7.12 -9.36 25.01
C SER A 528 -6.47 -10.75 24.98
N ALA A 529 -5.79 -11.11 23.89
CA ALA A 529 -5.10 -12.40 23.78
C ALA A 529 -3.80 -12.42 24.58
N GLU A 530 -3.60 -13.47 25.39
CA GLU A 530 -2.37 -13.69 26.16
C GLU A 530 -1.38 -14.58 25.38
N GLN A 531 -1.89 -15.43 24.49
CA GLN A 531 -1.11 -16.33 23.67
C GLN A 531 -1.71 -16.45 22.25
N PRO A 532 -0.92 -16.87 21.24
CA PRO A 532 -1.38 -16.98 19.86
C PRO A 532 -2.64 -17.85 19.65
N SER A 533 -2.83 -18.89 20.48
CA SER A 533 -3.98 -19.79 20.36
C SER A 533 -5.32 -19.15 20.76
N ASP A 534 -5.29 -18.05 21.54
CA ASP A 534 -6.51 -17.33 21.92
C ASP A 534 -7.13 -16.58 20.72
N LEU A 535 -6.34 -16.43 19.65
CA LEU A 535 -6.71 -15.82 18.38
C LEU A 535 -7.19 -16.83 17.33
N TYR A 536 -7.38 -18.09 17.72
CA TYR A 536 -7.92 -19.12 16.82
C TYR A 536 -9.39 -18.86 16.52
N LEU A 537 -9.72 -18.66 15.24
CA LEU A 537 -11.12 -18.55 14.79
C LEU A 537 -11.56 -19.86 14.09
N PRO A 538 -12.50 -20.63 14.65
CA PRO A 538 -13.05 -21.80 13.96
C PRO A 538 -13.88 -21.39 12.74
N ALA A 539 -14.10 -22.31 11.79
CA ALA A 539 -14.84 -22.01 10.55
C ALA A 539 -16.28 -21.55 10.79
N ASN A 540 -16.94 -22.14 11.80
CA ASN A 540 -18.31 -21.83 12.21
C ASN A 540 -18.33 -21.68 13.74
N PRO A 541 -17.98 -20.51 14.29
CA PRO A 541 -18.01 -20.30 15.73
C PRO A 541 -19.45 -20.28 16.24
N ASP A 542 -19.75 -21.02 17.32
CA ASP A 542 -21.05 -20.94 18.00
C ASP A 542 -21.33 -19.52 18.53
N VAL A 543 -20.26 -18.84 18.96
CA VAL A 543 -20.28 -17.44 19.41
C VAL A 543 -19.10 -16.72 18.74
N ARG A 544 -19.41 -15.63 18.03
CA ARG A 544 -18.38 -14.78 17.42
C ARG A 544 -17.47 -14.19 18.52
N PRO A 545 -16.14 -14.17 18.35
CA PRO A 545 -15.24 -13.65 19.38
C PRO A 545 -15.36 -12.12 19.57
N PHE A 546 -15.88 -11.41 18.56
CA PHE A 546 -16.15 -9.98 18.63
C PHE A 546 -17.36 -9.62 17.75
N PRO A 547 -18.06 -8.51 18.05
CA PRO A 547 -19.20 -8.06 17.26
C PRO A 547 -18.77 -7.56 15.88
N ALA A 548 -19.60 -7.80 14.87
CA ALA A 548 -19.49 -7.15 13.56
C ALA A 548 -20.77 -6.34 13.27
N PRO A 549 -20.67 -5.16 12.64
CA PRO A 549 -21.85 -4.41 12.22
C PRO A 549 -22.77 -5.25 11.33
N ALA A 550 -24.08 -5.14 11.52
CA ALA A 550 -25.06 -5.92 10.74
C ALA A 550 -24.91 -5.73 9.23
N ALA A 551 -24.55 -4.51 8.78
CA ALA A 551 -24.29 -4.22 7.37
C ALA A 551 -23.04 -4.91 6.80
N ASN A 552 -22.15 -5.43 7.66
CA ASN A 552 -20.97 -6.21 7.25
C ASN A 552 -21.19 -7.72 7.32
N LEU A 553 -22.29 -8.21 7.90
CA LEU A 553 -22.60 -9.64 7.89
C LEU A 553 -23.14 -10.04 6.50
N PRO A 554 -22.89 -11.28 6.04
CA PRO A 554 -23.56 -11.82 4.87
C PRO A 554 -25.08 -11.80 5.06
N GLY A 555 -25.81 -11.60 3.96
CA GLY A 555 -27.28 -11.47 3.95
C GLY A 555 -28.01 -12.80 3.88
#